data_AF-A0A7S2K440-F1
#
_entry.id   AF-A0A7S2K440-F1
#
_cell.length_a   1.000
_cell.length_b   1.000
_cell.length_c   1.000
_cell.angle_alpha   90.00
_cell.angle_beta   90.00
_cell.angle_gamma   90.00
#
_symmetry.space_group_name_H-M   'P 1'
#
loop_
_entity.id
_entity.type
_entity.pdbx_description
1 polymer ?
#
loop_
_entity_poly.entity_id
_entity_poly.type
_entity_poly.pdbx_seq_one_letter_code
_entity_poly.pdbx_strand_id
1 'polypeptide(L)'
;VESFQHQLARFMSVLNCVALQTITDQFDQYFPTLDTRGLNSSALKFLATKKDPNQRMDILIQWIQRIIVEAAQNGIIAVEPPILSRSFQEVSRGSVALTRARDMTEIPFPFPYV
;
A
#
# COMPACT_ATOMS: atom_id res chain seq x y z
N VAL A 1 0.91 -21.80 -2.02
CA VAL A 1 -0.20 -20.85 -1.78
C VAL A 1 0.00 -20.05 -0.50
N GLU A 2 0.22 -20.69 0.65
CA GLU A 2 0.41 -19.99 1.95
C GLU A 2 1.53 -18.94 1.94
N SER A 3 2.69 -19.25 1.33
CA SER A 3 3.80 -18.30 1.21
C SER A 3 3.39 -16.99 0.52
N PHE A 4 2.63 -17.08 -0.58
CA PHE A 4 2.12 -15.92 -1.30
C PHE A 4 1.09 -15.14 -0.47
N GLN A 5 0.15 -15.83 0.20
CA GLN A 5 -0.85 -15.18 1.05
C GLN A 5 -0.18 -14.42 2.21
N HIS A 6 0.82 -15.02 2.87
CA HIS A 6 1.58 -14.36 3.92
C HIS A 6 2.37 -13.16 3.38
N GLN A 7 3.01 -13.30 2.22
CA GLN A 7 3.73 -12.20 1.57
C GLN A 7 2.80 -11.03 1.23
N LEU A 8 1.64 -11.31 0.65
CA LEU A 8 0.62 -10.31 0.31
C LEU A 8 0.10 -9.62 1.57
N ALA A 9 -0.27 -10.37 2.61
CA ALA A 9 -0.76 -9.82 3.87
C ALA A 9 0.26 -8.87 4.53
N ARG A 10 1.54 -9.23 4.51
CA ARG A 10 2.62 -8.39 5.04
C ARG A 10 2.80 -7.11 4.23
N PHE A 11 2.78 -7.18 2.90
CA PHE A 11 2.83 -5.98 2.07
C PHE A 11 1.63 -5.07 2.31
N MET A 12 0.42 -5.62 2.43
CA MET A 12 -0.79 -4.86 2.77
C MET A 12 -0.67 -4.20 4.15
N SER A 13 -0.08 -4.87 5.13
CA SER A 13 0.17 -4.30 6.45
C SER A 13 1.14 -3.12 6.41
N VAL A 14 2.25 -3.24 5.65
CA VAL A 14 3.20 -2.14 5.44
C VAL A 14 2.55 -0.99 4.68
N LEU A 15 1.75 -1.28 3.64
CA LEU A 15 0.99 -0.28 2.89
C LEU A 15 0.05 0.49 3.80
N ASN A 16 -0.70 -0.19 4.67
CA ASN A 16 -1.61 0.47 5.60
C ASN A 16 -0.87 1.39 6.59
N CYS A 17 0.30 0.97 7.09
CA CYS A 17 1.14 1.82 7.93
C CYS A 17 1.60 3.09 7.20
N VAL A 18 2.13 2.95 5.97
CA VAL A 18 2.55 4.11 5.16
C VAL A 18 1.37 5.01 4.80
N ALA A 19 0.21 4.43 4.52
CA ALA A 19 -1.02 5.16 4.24
C ALA A 19 -1.51 5.99 5.43
N LEU A 20 -1.40 5.48 6.66
CA LEU A 20 -1.71 6.27 7.84
C LEU A 20 -0.72 7.43 8.00
N GLN A 21 0.56 7.19 7.74
CA GLN A 21 1.59 8.23 7.76
C GLN A 21 1.35 9.36 6.74
N THR A 22 0.55 9.16 5.67
CA THR A 22 0.24 10.24 4.73
C THR A 22 -0.83 11.19 5.24
N ILE A 23 -1.66 10.78 6.20
CA ILE A 23 -2.81 11.56 6.69
C ILE A 23 -2.69 12.02 8.13
N THR A 24 -1.63 11.62 8.84
CA THR A 24 -1.39 11.99 10.23
C THR A 24 -0.26 13.00 10.37
N ASP A 25 -0.50 14.07 11.13
CA ASP A 25 0.51 15.09 11.44
C ASP A 25 1.59 14.59 12.42
N GLN A 26 1.39 13.43 13.04
CA GLN A 26 2.32 12.83 13.99
C GLN A 26 3.35 11.94 13.27
N PHE A 27 4.42 12.57 12.79
CA PHE A 27 5.52 11.89 12.09
C PHE A 27 6.26 10.82 12.92
N ASP A 28 6.14 10.86 14.25
CA ASP A 28 6.85 9.96 15.18
C ASP A 28 6.00 8.79 15.70
N GLN A 29 4.75 8.63 15.27
CA GLN A 29 3.97 7.45 15.66
C GLN A 29 4.37 6.22 14.83
N TYR A 30 4.92 5.23 15.53
CA TYR A 30 5.12 3.90 14.97
C TYR A 30 3.79 3.16 14.86
N PHE A 31 3.22 3.09 13.65
CA PHE A 31 2.09 2.20 13.42
C PHE A 31 2.57 0.75 13.37
N PRO A 32 1.94 -0.15 14.14
CA PRO A 32 2.33 -1.56 14.15
C PRO A 32 2.10 -2.19 12.78
N THR A 33 3.12 -2.86 12.25
CA THR A 33 3.01 -3.69 11.05
C THR A 33 3.18 -5.16 11.43
N LEU A 34 2.65 -6.06 10.60
CA LEU A 34 3.06 -7.45 10.61
C LEU A 34 4.58 -7.57 10.42
N ASP A 35 5.12 -8.72 10.82
CA ASP A 35 6.54 -8.98 10.59
C ASP A 35 6.90 -8.88 9.10
N THR A 36 8.13 -8.46 8.82
CA THR A 36 8.63 -8.33 7.44
C THR A 36 9.34 -9.60 6.96
N ARG A 37 9.16 -10.72 7.67
CA ARG A 37 9.84 -11.98 7.33
C ARG A 37 9.35 -12.48 5.98
N GLY A 38 10.28 -12.86 5.10
CA GLY A 38 9.98 -13.28 3.73
C GLY A 38 9.72 -12.12 2.75
N LEU A 39 9.78 -10.86 3.20
CA LEU A 39 9.90 -9.72 2.28
C LEU A 39 11.37 -9.49 1.91
N ASN A 40 11.61 -9.03 0.70
CA ASN A 40 12.97 -8.75 0.23
C ASN A 40 13.57 -7.58 1.03
N SER A 41 14.62 -7.87 1.81
CA SER A 41 15.26 -6.86 2.65
C SER A 41 15.91 -5.73 1.87
N SER A 42 16.40 -5.96 0.64
CA SER A 42 16.95 -4.87 -0.19
C SER A 42 15.84 -3.94 -0.70
N ALA A 43 14.68 -4.51 -1.04
CA ALA A 43 13.49 -3.74 -1.40
C ALA A 43 13.02 -2.88 -0.22
N LEU A 44 12.91 -3.45 0.98
CA LEU A 44 12.53 -2.68 2.18
C LEU A 44 13.54 -1.58 2.51
N LYS A 45 14.84 -1.84 2.35
CA LYS A 45 15.87 -0.80 2.49
C LYS A 45 15.69 0.31 1.46
N PHE A 46 15.41 -0.03 0.20
CA PHE A 46 15.10 0.95 -0.84
C PHE A 46 13.87 1.78 -0.48
N LEU A 47 12.80 1.15 0.01
CA LEU A 47 11.60 1.84 0.46
C LEU A 47 11.91 2.83 1.60
N ALA A 48 12.73 2.41 2.56
CA ALA A 48 13.17 3.25 3.68
C ALA A 48 14.03 4.46 3.25
N THR A 49 14.64 4.44 2.04
CA THR A 49 15.36 5.62 1.51
C THR A 49 14.43 6.74 1.07
N LYS A 50 13.13 6.45 0.87
CA LYS A 50 12.15 7.43 0.39
C LYS A 50 11.57 8.19 1.57
N LYS A 51 11.84 9.50 1.61
CA LYS A 51 11.34 10.39 2.68
C LYS A 51 9.85 10.67 2.54
N ASP A 52 9.37 10.83 1.31
CA ASP A 52 7.97 11.12 1.02
C ASP A 52 7.09 9.86 1.25
N PRO A 53 6.13 9.90 2.20
CA PRO A 53 5.17 8.81 2.40
C PRO A 53 4.35 8.47 1.15
N ASN A 54 4.03 9.46 0.30
CA ASN A 54 3.25 9.22 -0.92
C ASN A 54 4.05 8.36 -1.92
N GLN A 55 5.33 8.68 -2.12
CA GLN A 55 6.21 7.85 -2.95
C GLN A 55 6.33 6.42 -2.41
N ARG A 56 6.41 6.25 -1.09
CA ARG A 56 6.43 4.92 -0.46
C ARG A 56 5.13 4.15 -0.72
N MET A 57 3.98 4.83 -0.66
CA MET A 57 2.67 4.24 -0.94
C MET A 57 2.59 3.74 -2.39
N ASP A 58 2.96 4.57 -3.37
CA ASP A 58 2.93 4.22 -4.80
C ASP A 58 3.83 3.02 -5.12
N ILE A 59 5.04 3.00 -4.56
CA ILE A 59 5.99 1.88 -4.71
C ILE A 59 5.39 0.58 -4.15
N LEU A 60 4.75 0.63 -2.97
CA LEU A 60 4.13 -0.54 -2.36
C LEU A 60 2.94 -1.05 -3.18
N ILE A 61 2.08 -0.16 -3.68
CA ILE A 61 0.97 -0.53 -4.57
C ILE A 61 1.50 -1.22 -5.81
N GLN A 62 2.54 -0.67 -6.44
CA GLN A 62 3.17 -1.28 -7.62
C GLN A 62 3.75 -2.67 -7.32
N TRP A 63 4.42 -2.84 -6.16
CA TRP A 63 4.96 -4.14 -5.76
C TRP A 63 3.86 -5.17 -5.48
N ILE A 64 2.77 -4.76 -4.83
CA ILE A 64 1.60 -5.61 -4.59
C ILE A 64 0.99 -6.07 -5.92
N GLN A 65 0.78 -5.15 -6.86
CA GLN A 65 0.27 -5.49 -8.18
C GLN A 65 1.21 -6.47 -8.91
N ARG A 66 2.52 -6.22 -8.84
CA ARG A 66 3.53 -7.10 -9.44
C ARG A 66 3.50 -8.51 -8.88
N ILE A 67 3.47 -8.69 -7.56
CA ILE A 67 3.45 -10.05 -6.97
C ILE A 67 2.15 -10.80 -7.30
N ILE A 68 1.03 -10.09 -7.46
CA ILE A 68 -0.24 -10.69 -7.90
C ILE A 68 -0.13 -11.15 -9.36
N VAL A 69 0.46 -10.34 -10.24
CA VAL A 69 0.70 -10.73 -11.64
C VAL A 69 1.64 -11.93 -11.73
N GLU A 70 2.75 -11.92 -10.99
CA GLU A 70 3.69 -13.04 -10.94
C GLU A 70 3.01 -14.32 -10.39
N ALA A 71 2.17 -14.20 -9.36
CA ALA A 71 1.41 -15.33 -8.81
C ALA A 71 0.38 -15.89 -9.81
N ALA A 72 -0.27 -15.04 -10.61
CA ALA A 72 -1.18 -15.48 -11.66
C ALA A 72 -0.42 -16.20 -12.80
N GLN A 73 0.70 -15.64 -13.26
CA GLN A 73 1.55 -16.25 -14.30
C GLN A 73 2.12 -17.61 -13.88
N ASN A 74 2.46 -17.75 -12.61
CA ASN A 74 2.96 -19.00 -12.03
C ASN A 74 1.84 -20.01 -11.69
N GLY A 75 0.58 -19.70 -12.00
CA GLY A 75 -0.56 -20.57 -11.71
C GLY A 75 -0.94 -20.69 -10.22
N ILE A 76 -0.37 -19.86 -9.35
CA ILE A 76 -0.75 -19.80 -7.92
C ILE A 76 -2.17 -19.23 -7.78
N ILE A 77 -2.51 -18.24 -8.62
CA ILE A 77 -3.86 -17.70 -8.73
C ILE A 77 -4.46 -18.22 -10.04
N ALA A 78 -5.39 -19.18 -9.93
CA ALA A 78 -6.06 -19.80 -11.06
C ALA A 78 -7.49 -19.24 -11.22
N VAL A 79 -7.61 -17.97 -11.61
CA VAL A 79 -8.89 -17.31 -11.90
C VAL A 79 -8.84 -16.58 -13.22
N GLU A 80 -10.01 -16.42 -13.84
CA GLU A 80 -10.13 -15.71 -15.12
C GLU A 80 -9.72 -14.22 -14.99
N PRO A 81 -9.16 -13.61 -16.06
CA PRO A 81 -8.68 -12.23 -16.04
C PRO A 81 -9.68 -11.18 -15.48
N PRO A 82 -11.00 -11.25 -15.73
CA PRO A 82 -11.96 -10.31 -15.15
C PRO A 82 -12.03 -10.37 -13.62
N ILE A 83 -11.89 -11.57 -13.03
CA ILE A 83 -11.91 -11.75 -11.58
C ILE A 83 -10.61 -11.20 -10.99
N LEU A 84 -9.47 -11.50 -11.61
CA LEU A 84 -8.17 -10.98 -11.19
C LEU A 84 -8.14 -9.45 -11.27
N SER A 85 -8.71 -8.87 -12.33
CA SER A 85 -8.78 -7.42 -12.52
C SER A 85 -9.52 -6.70 -11.40
N ARG A 86 -10.54 -7.34 -10.80
CA ARG A 86 -11.26 -6.78 -9.65
C ARG A 86 -10.33 -6.57 -8.45
N SER A 87 -9.35 -7.45 -8.23
CA SER A 87 -8.38 -7.29 -7.14
C SER A 87 -7.52 -6.02 -7.30
N PHE A 88 -7.05 -5.73 -8.52
CA PHE A 88 -6.31 -4.50 -8.81
C PHE A 88 -7.16 -3.25 -8.65
N GLN A 89 -8.44 -3.33 -9.04
CA GLN A 89 -9.38 -2.22 -8.87
C GLN A 89 -9.62 -1.91 -7.39
N GLU A 90 -9.73 -2.92 -6.51
CA GLU A 90 -9.89 -2.68 -5.08
C GLU A 90 -8.66 -2.00 -4.46
N VAL A 91 -7.44 -2.42 -4.84
CA VAL A 91 -6.20 -1.75 -4.40
C VAL A 91 -6.17 -0.29 -4.89
N SER A 92 -6.55 -0.05 -6.15
CA SER A 92 -6.62 1.30 -6.72
C SER A 92 -7.66 2.17 -6.01
N ARG A 93 -8.85 1.63 -5.73
CA ARG A 93 -9.90 2.31 -4.96
C ARG A 93 -9.41 2.71 -3.58
N GLY A 94 -8.66 1.84 -2.89
CA GLY A 94 -8.04 2.14 -1.60
C GLY A 94 -7.11 3.35 -1.66
N SER A 95 -6.26 3.42 -2.68
CA SER A 95 -5.36 4.57 -2.89
C SER A 95 -6.12 5.89 -3.07
N VAL A 96 -7.20 5.89 -3.87
CA VAL A 96 -8.03 7.09 -4.08
C VAL A 96 -8.73 7.52 -2.79
N ALA A 97 -9.22 6.57 -2.00
CA ALA A 97 -9.84 6.86 -0.71
C ALA A 97 -8.86 7.53 0.26
N LEU A 98 -7.60 7.06 0.28
CA LEU A 98 -6.53 7.66 1.09
C LEU A 98 -6.15 9.06 0.62
N THR A 99 -6.02 9.29 -0.69
CA THR A 99 -5.77 10.63 -1.23
C THR A 99 -6.87 11.61 -0.80
N ARG A 100 -8.15 11.20 -0.89
CA ARG A 100 -9.26 12.04 -0.42
C ARG A 100 -9.20 12.32 1.09
N ALA A 101 -8.83 11.32 1.89
CA ALA A 101 -8.65 11.50 3.33
C ALA A 101 -7.54 12.52 3.62
N ARG A 102 -6.43 12.46 2.87
CA ARG A 102 -5.34 13.44 2.95
C ARG A 102 -5.80 14.84 2.54
N ASP A 103 -6.57 14.96 1.46
CA ASP A 103 -7.08 16.25 1.02
C ASP A 103 -7.94 16.92 2.11
N MET A 104 -8.68 16.14 2.91
CA MET A 104 -9.43 16.66 4.06
C MET A 104 -8.53 17.14 5.22
N THR A 105 -7.32 16.59 5.38
CA THR A 105 -6.36 17.01 6.42
C THR A 105 -5.46 18.16 5.95
N GLU A 106 -5.10 18.20 4.66
CA GLU A 106 -4.18 19.19 4.09
C GLU A 106 -4.87 20.46 3.58
N ILE A 107 -6.13 20.37 3.13
CA ILE A 107 -6.87 21.52 2.58
C ILE A 107 -7.71 22.14 3.72
N PRO A 108 -7.27 23.26 4.32
CA PRO A 108 -8.06 23.94 5.33
C PRO A 108 -9.32 24.56 4.69
N PHE A 109 -10.34 24.80 5.51
CA PHE A 109 -11.50 25.56 5.07
C PHE A 109 -11.06 26.94 4.55
N PRO A 110 -11.57 27.38 3.38
CA PRO A 110 -11.19 28.64 2.80
C PRO A 110 -11.65 29.81 3.69
N PHE A 111 -10.75 30.75 3.97
CA PHE A 111 -11.14 32.05 4.55
C PHE A 111 -12.11 32.77 3.58
N PRO A 112 -13.22 33.38 4.05
CA PRO A 112 -13.59 33.69 5.44
C PRO A 112 -14.67 32.77 6.05
N TYR A 113 -14.80 31.52 5.59
CA TYR A 113 -15.83 30.61 6.12
C TYR A 113 -15.48 30.02 7.50
N VAL A 114 -14.29 30.34 8.03
CA VAL A 114 -13.78 30.01 9.37
C VAL A 114 -13.60 31.27 10.20
#